data_AF-A0A1Y2JW63-F1
#
_entry.id   AF-A0A1Y2JW63-F1
#
_cell.length_a   1.000
_cell.length_b   1.000
_cell.length_c   1.000
_cell.angle_alpha   90.00
_cell.angle_beta   90.00
_cell.angle_gamma   90.00
#
_symmetry.space_group_name_H-M   'P 1'
#
loop_
_entity.id
_entity.type
_entity.pdbx_description
1 polymer ?
#
loop_
_entity_poly.entity_id
_entity_poly.type
_entity_poly.pdbx_seq_one_letter_code
_entity_poly.pdbx_strand_id
1 'polypeptide(L)' 'MKDHPFYEVAREAETWAKAGHTVFQKFTCAGCGSRQTMGQPNKFFHFGQCEACGAETDLRARGCNYAVIASIATAH' A
#
# COMPACT_ATOMS: atom_id res chain seq x y z
N MET A 1 -1.15 -12.69 0.12
CA MET A 1 -1.09 -11.73 -1.02
C MET A 1 0.37 -11.39 -1.27
N LYS A 2 0.83 -11.42 -2.52
CA LYS A 2 2.23 -11.19 -2.90
C LYS A 2 2.50 -9.69 -3.09
N ASP A 3 3.74 -9.25 -2.90
CA ASP A 3 4.15 -7.91 -3.32
C ASP A 3 4.49 -7.89 -4.82
N HIS A 4 4.23 -6.76 -5.45
CA HIS A 4 4.42 -6.49 -6.88
C HIS A 4 5.30 -5.25 -7.07
N PRO A 5 5.86 -5.02 -8.27
CA PRO A 5 6.74 -3.87 -8.53
C PRO A 5 6.07 -2.54 -8.17
N PHE A 6 6.79 -1.69 -7.42
CA PHE A 6 6.23 -0.48 -6.81
C PHE A 6 5.48 0.42 -7.80
N TYR A 7 6.09 0.74 -8.93
CA TYR A 7 5.51 1.71 -9.88
C TYR A 7 4.26 1.18 -10.59
N GLU A 8 4.17 -0.13 -10.83
CA GLU A 8 2.97 -0.75 -11.40
C GLU A 8 1.81 -0.64 -10.42
N VAL A 9 2.06 -1.02 -9.16
CA VAL A 9 1.08 -0.98 -8.06
C VAL A 9 0.62 0.45 -7.79
N ALA A 10 1.54 1.41 -7.73
CA ALA A 10 1.23 2.82 -7.49
C ALA A 10 0.36 3.41 -8.61
N ARG A 11 0.65 3.08 -9.87
CA ARG A 11 -0.14 3.53 -11.03
C ARG A 11 -1.57 2.96 -11.01
N GLU A 12 -1.73 1.69 -10.69
CA GLU A 12 -3.06 1.08 -10.56
C GLU A 12 -3.85 1.66 -9.39
N ALA A 13 -3.22 1.79 -8.23
CA ALA A 13 -3.81 2.41 -7.05
C ALA A 13 -4.28 3.85 -7.31
N GLU A 14 -3.52 4.62 -8.10
CA GLU A 14 -3.90 5.98 -8.48
C GLU A 14 -5.23 6.01 -9.25
N THR A 15 -5.51 5.00 -10.08
CA THR A 15 -6.79 4.88 -10.80
C THR A 15 -7.97 4.76 -9.83
N TRP A 16 -7.83 3.93 -8.79
CA TRP A 16 -8.85 3.78 -7.76
C TRP A 16 -9.03 5.04 -6.91
N ALA A 17 -7.93 5.69 -6.54
CA ALA A 17 -7.97 6.93 -5.79
C ALA A 17 -8.66 8.05 -6.59
N LYS A 18 -8.38 8.16 -7.90
CA LYS A 18 -9.05 9.11 -8.82
C LYS A 18 -10.53 8.80 -9.00
N ALA A 19 -10.94 7.53 -8.89
CA ALA A 19 -12.34 7.12 -8.89
C ALA A 19 -13.07 7.38 -7.54
N GLY A 20 -12.39 8.00 -6.56
CA GLY A 20 -12.98 8.37 -5.27
C GLY A 20 -12.89 7.28 -4.20
N HIS A 21 -12.19 6.19 -4.45
CA HIS A 21 -12.00 5.14 -3.44
C HIS A 21 -10.87 5.48 -2.47
N THR A 22 -10.88 4.81 -1.31
CA THR A 22 -9.79 4.89 -0.34
C THR A 22 -8.82 3.74 -0.56
N VAL A 23 -7.56 4.05 -0.79
CA VAL A 23 -6.51 3.06 -1.06
C VAL A 23 -5.45 3.10 0.04
N PHE A 24 -5.12 1.97 0.63
CA PHE A 24 -4.04 1.85 1.62
C PHE A 24 -2.90 1.03 1.05
N GLN A 25 -1.68 1.59 1.05
CA GLN A 25 -0.48 0.84 0.65
C GLN A 25 -0.17 -0.25 1.68
N LYS A 26 0.16 -1.45 1.21
CA LYS A 26 0.58 -2.59 2.02
C LYS A 26 1.96 -3.06 1.59
N PHE A 27 2.76 -3.57 2.51
CA PHE A 27 4.07 -4.14 2.17
C PHE A 27 4.41 -5.34 3.06
N THR A 28 5.38 -6.15 2.62
CA THR A 28 6.04 -7.14 3.48
C THR A 28 7.34 -6.55 4.01
N CYS A 29 7.51 -6.55 5.33
CA CYS A 29 8.77 -6.14 5.96
C CYS A 29 9.95 -7.00 5.46
N ALA A 30 11.04 -6.37 5.04
CA ALA A 30 12.26 -7.07 4.64
C ALA A 30 13.01 -7.74 5.80
N GLY A 31 12.81 -7.26 7.04
CA GLY A 31 13.46 -7.81 8.23
C GLY A 31 12.75 -9.05 8.79
N CYS A 32 11.47 -8.93 9.16
CA CYS A 32 10.73 -10.00 9.83
C CYS A 32 9.67 -10.69 8.96
N GLY A 33 9.43 -10.24 7.73
CA GLY A 33 8.42 -10.81 6.86
C GLY A 33 6.97 -10.47 7.21
N SER A 34 6.73 -9.68 8.26
CA SER A 34 5.38 -9.27 8.65
C SER A 34 4.72 -8.45 7.54
N ARG A 35 3.40 -8.63 7.38
CA ARG A 35 2.59 -7.78 6.50
C ARG A 35 2.22 -6.51 7.25
N GLN A 36 2.41 -5.38 6.59
CA GLN A 36 2.17 -4.05 7.13
C GLN A 36 1.22 -3.28 6.20
N THR A 37 0.52 -2.31 6.78
CA THR A 37 -0.38 -1.39 6.06
C THR A 37 0.00 0.03 6.47
N MET A 38 0.19 0.92 5.51
CA MET A 38 0.47 2.32 5.78
C MET A 38 -0.78 3.01 6.33
N GLY A 39 -0.60 3.88 7.35
CA GLY A 39 -1.72 4.58 7.98
C GLY A 39 -2.31 5.72 7.15
N GLN A 40 -1.58 6.23 6.15
CA GLN A 40 -2.07 7.34 5.31
C GLN A 40 -2.76 6.80 4.03
N PRO A 41 -4.07 7.00 3.86
CA PRO A 41 -4.77 6.59 2.65
C PRO A 41 -4.36 7.46 1.44
N ASN A 42 -4.50 6.90 0.24
CA ASN A 42 -4.28 7.53 -1.06
C ASN A 42 -2.88 8.14 -1.24
N LYS A 43 -1.90 7.64 -0.49
CA LYS A 43 -0.49 8.03 -0.59
C LYS A 43 0.39 6.79 -0.60
N PHE A 44 1.33 6.77 -1.53
CA PHE A 44 2.35 5.74 -1.61
C PHE A 44 3.69 6.31 -1.12
N PHE A 45 4.38 5.49 -0.33
CA PHE A 45 5.68 5.79 0.24
C PHE A 45 6.73 4.90 -0.41
N HIS A 46 7.94 5.44 -0.59
CA HIS A 46 9.08 4.66 -1.09
C HIS A 46 9.72 3.79 -0.02
N PHE A 47 9.47 4.10 1.26
CA PHE A 47 9.99 3.37 2.41
C PHE A 47 8.87 3.08 3.39
N GLY A 48 8.96 1.95 4.08
CA GLY A 48 8.06 1.58 5.17
C GLY A 48 8.80 1.06 6.39
N GLN A 49 8.52 1.65 7.54
CA GLN A 49 9.00 1.16 8.82
C GLN A 49 8.05 0.07 9.35
N CYS A 50 8.61 -1.05 9.79
CA CYS A 50 7.83 -2.13 10.38
C CYS A 50 7.50 -1.85 11.84
N GLU A 51 6.22 -1.90 12.20
CA GLU A 51 5.76 -1.70 13.58
C GLU A 51 6.15 -2.87 14.51
N ALA A 52 6.39 -4.06 13.94
CA ALA A 52 6.71 -5.25 14.73
C ALA A 52 8.20 -5.37 15.07
N CYS A 53 9.11 -5.05 14.14
CA CYS A 53 10.55 -5.22 14.34
C CYS A 53 11.38 -3.94 14.14
N GLY A 54 10.76 -2.81 13.81
CA GLY A 54 11.43 -1.53 13.59
C GLY A 54 12.20 -1.40 12.29
N ALA A 55 12.37 -2.49 11.52
CA ALA A 55 13.14 -2.47 10.28
C ALA A 55 12.49 -1.59 9.20
N GLU A 56 13.30 -0.80 8.50
CA GLU A 56 12.89 -0.06 7.31
C GLU A 56 12.99 -0.95 6.06
N THR A 57 12.03 -0.83 5.15
CA THR A 57 11.99 -1.55 3.88
C THR A 57 11.94 -0.57 2.72
N ASP A 58 12.89 -0.62 1.78
CA ASP A 58 12.78 0.10 0.50
C ASP A 58 11.76 -0.61 -0.40
N LEU A 59 10.62 0.04 -0.59
CA LEU A 59 9.48 -0.49 -1.31
C LEU A 59 9.67 -0.44 -2.83
N ARG A 60 10.59 0.40 -3.35
CA ARG A 60 10.93 0.42 -4.78
C ARG A 60 11.72 -0.82 -5.17
N ALA A 61 12.58 -1.31 -4.26
CA ALA A 61 13.35 -2.53 -4.46
C ALA A 61 12.54 -3.79 -4.11
N ARG A 62 11.81 -3.78 -2.98
CA ARG A 62 11.08 -4.96 -2.49
C ARG A 62 9.73 -5.18 -3.19
N GLY A 63 9.11 -4.10 -3.67
CA GLY A 63 7.72 -4.09 -4.09
C GLY A 63 6.75 -3.86 -2.95
N CYS A 64 5.47 -3.70 -3.30
CA CYS A 64 4.38 -3.49 -2.37
C CYS A 64 3.05 -4.01 -2.96
N ASN A 65 1.94 -3.76 -2.27
CA ASN A 65 0.59 -4.01 -2.74
C ASN A 65 -0.33 -2.90 -2.19
N TYR A 66 -1.64 -2.98 -2.42
CA TYR A 66 -2.63 -2.10 -1.80
C TYR A 66 -3.90 -2.84 -1.40
N ALA A 67 -4.68 -2.22 -0.52
CA ALA A 67 -6.07 -2.57 -0.30
C ALA A 67 -6.95 -1.39 -0.73
N VAL A 68 -8.02 -1.68 -1.46
CA VAL A 68 -9.06 -0.71 -1.81
C VAL A 68 -10.23 -0.89 -0.85
N ILE A 69 -10.67 0.21 -0.25
CA ILE A 69 -11.95 0.29 0.46
C ILE A 69 -12.88 1.05 -0.47
N ALA A 70 -13.79 0.31 -1.11
CA ALA A 70 -14.83 0.90 -1.93
C ALA A 70 -15.83 1.64 -1.03
N SER A 71 -15.91 2.96 -1.18
CA SER A 71 -17.03 3.73 -0.66
C SER A 71 -18.29 3.27 -1.38
N ILE A 72 -19.24 2.69 -0.63
CA ILE A 72 -20.58 2.39 -1.14
C ILE A 72 -21.24 3.75 -1.38
N ALA A 73 -21.43 4.15 -2.63
CA ALA A 73 -22.27 5.29 -2.94
C ALA A 73 -23.70 4.90 -2.53
N THR A 74 -24.20 5.45 -1.42
CA THR A 74 -25.64 5.47 -1.17
C THR A 74 -26.26 6.32 -2.28
N ALA A 75 -26.94 5.66 -3.21
CA ALA A 75 -27.80 6.32 -4.17
C ALA A 75 -28.85 7.12 -3.38
N HIS A 76 -28.86 8.45 -3.58
CA HIS A 76 -29.92 9.35 -3.13
C HIS A 76 -30.84 9.65 -4.31
#